data_AF-A0A532BWG5-F1
#
_entry.id   AF-A0A532BWG5-F1
#
_cell.length_a   1.000
_cell.length_b   1.000
_cell.length_c   1.000
_cell.angle_alpha   90.00
_cell.angle_beta   90.00
_cell.angle_gamma   90.00
#
_symmetry.space_group_name_H-M   'P 1'
#
loop_
_entity.id
_entity.type
_entity.pdbx_description
1 polymer ?
#
loop_
_entity_poly.entity_id
_entity_poly.type
_entity_poly.pdbx_seq_one_letter_code
_entity_poly.pdbx_strand_id
1 'polypeptide(L)'
;MKDLLRVVTLTCMVTAGVGAWVPPGYGEPYELSKNDVMDPKTLKSAEISLFGVKLGDPEAKALGSLVNEKIPGVKVEQEASFIFLLDQRKPTGPMAGVRIQDGKVDLIFINNRFSYKTRGIFRNVLNCESPDDVRKLLGQEDYGDENVMGAILAYDKQGFVINYLGKDVNVEFAPLR
;
A
#
# COMPACT_ATOMS: atom_id res chain seq x y z
N MET A 1 46.10 64.71 26.84
CA MET A 1 45.22 65.45 25.91
C MET A 1 44.94 64.56 24.71
N LYS A 2 43.66 64.21 24.50
CA LYS A 2 42.95 63.93 23.24
C LYS A 2 43.56 62.89 22.28
N ASP A 3 43.02 61.67 22.23
CA ASP A 3 41.88 61.20 21.41
C ASP A 3 42.32 60.65 20.04
N LEU A 4 42.11 59.34 19.83
CA LEU A 4 41.50 58.71 18.64
C LEU A 4 41.57 57.18 18.83
N LEU A 5 40.48 56.49 19.16
CA LEU A 5 39.59 55.75 18.23
C LEU A 5 40.36 54.90 17.19
N ARG A 6 40.04 53.64 16.88
CA ARG A 6 39.01 52.66 17.29
C ARG A 6 39.28 51.39 16.44
N VAL A 7 38.80 50.23 16.89
CA VAL A 7 38.37 49.07 16.06
C VAL A 7 39.48 48.20 15.45
N VAL A 8 39.71 47.01 16.05
CA VAL A 8 39.88 45.76 15.28
C VAL A 8 39.12 44.63 15.99
N THR A 9 38.07 44.24 15.29
CA THR A 9 37.14 43.11 15.33
C THR A 9 37.60 41.84 16.07
N LEU A 10 36.76 41.40 17.04
CA LEU A 10 36.79 40.11 17.71
C LEU A 10 35.95 39.10 16.89
N THR A 11 36.57 38.07 16.33
CA THR A 11 35.87 37.03 15.55
C THR A 11 35.45 35.87 16.48
N CYS A 12 34.18 35.82 16.88
CA CYS A 12 33.57 34.64 17.50
C CYS A 12 33.37 33.53 16.45
N MET A 13 34.02 32.38 16.62
CA MET A 13 33.64 31.14 15.95
C MET A 13 32.35 30.61 16.58
N VAL A 14 31.25 30.64 15.82
CA VAL A 14 30.00 29.95 16.16
C VAL A 14 30.12 28.51 15.65
N THR A 15 30.16 27.55 16.56
CA THR A 15 29.98 26.13 16.26
C THR A 15 28.50 25.86 15.97
N ALA A 16 28.11 25.97 14.70
CA ALA A 16 26.83 25.44 14.25
C ALA A 16 26.94 23.90 14.16
N GLY A 17 26.56 23.23 15.24
CA GLY A 17 26.32 21.79 15.24
C GLY A 17 25.18 21.49 14.28
N VAL A 18 25.51 20.88 13.15
CA VAL A 18 24.55 20.31 12.20
C VAL A 18 23.88 19.14 12.91
N GLY A 19 22.71 19.41 13.50
CA GLY A 19 21.82 18.38 13.99
C GLY A 19 21.46 17.46 12.81
N ALA A 20 21.81 16.19 12.94
CA ALA A 20 21.46 15.16 11.99
C ALA A 20 19.95 15.22 11.72
N TRP A 21 19.60 15.61 10.51
CA TRP A 21 18.30 15.34 9.93
C TRP A 21 18.18 13.82 9.80
N VAL A 22 17.65 13.17 10.82
CA VAL A 22 17.11 11.82 10.68
C VAL A 22 15.79 11.99 9.93
N PRO A 23 15.65 11.51 8.68
CA PRO A 23 14.35 11.54 8.01
C PRO A 23 13.40 10.68 8.86
N PRO A 24 12.17 11.14 9.13
CA PRO A 24 11.18 10.31 9.78
C PRO A 24 10.86 9.12 8.86
N GLY A 25 10.92 7.92 9.45
CA GLY A 25 10.45 6.62 8.94
C GLY A 25 10.07 6.54 7.46
N TYR A 26 10.96 5.92 6.68
CA TYR A 26 10.70 5.45 5.32
C TYR A 26 9.42 4.60 5.27
N GLY A 27 8.31 5.20 4.85
CA GLY A 27 7.38 4.48 4.00
C GLY A 27 7.94 4.58 2.59
N GLU A 28 8.38 3.46 2.01
CA GLU A 28 8.69 3.45 0.58
C GLU A 28 7.43 3.89 -0.22
N PRO A 29 7.57 4.56 -1.37
CA PRO A 29 6.54 5.48 -1.88
C PRO A 29 5.26 4.84 -2.45
N TYR A 30 4.94 3.58 -2.18
CA TYR A 30 3.82 2.88 -2.82
C TYR A 30 3.21 1.84 -1.86
N GLU A 31 2.31 2.29 -1.00
CA GLU A 31 1.39 1.42 -0.27
C GLU A 31 0.00 1.61 -0.90
N LEU A 32 -0.25 0.82 -1.94
CA LEU A 32 -1.53 0.59 -2.64
C LEU A 32 -2.10 1.69 -3.57
N SER A 33 -1.69 2.96 -3.50
CA SER A 33 -1.54 3.85 -4.69
C SER A 33 -0.78 5.13 -4.31
N LYS A 34 0.23 5.53 -5.09
CA LYS A 34 1.13 6.65 -4.77
C LYS A 34 0.51 8.04 -4.92
N ASN A 35 -0.47 8.17 -5.80
CA ASN A 35 -1.07 9.46 -6.11
C ASN A 35 -2.51 9.49 -5.58
N ASP A 36 -3.00 10.70 -5.31
CA ASP A 36 -4.41 10.97 -5.50
C ASP A 36 -4.68 10.67 -6.98
N VAL A 37 -5.14 9.44 -7.25
CA VAL A 37 -5.52 9.04 -8.60
C VAL A 37 -6.81 9.79 -8.89
N MET A 38 -6.66 10.95 -9.54
CA MET A 38 -7.79 11.78 -9.96
C MET A 38 -8.61 11.09 -11.07
N ASP A 39 -7.97 10.17 -11.83
CA ASP A 39 -8.64 9.33 -12.83
C ASP A 39 -8.39 7.82 -12.58
N PRO A 40 -9.37 7.11 -11.98
CA PRO A 40 -9.29 5.68 -11.68
C PRO A 40 -8.97 4.79 -12.89
N LYS A 41 -9.29 5.27 -14.10
CA LYS A 41 -9.03 4.52 -15.35
C LYS A 41 -7.54 4.39 -15.67
N THR A 42 -6.70 5.26 -15.12
CA THR A 42 -5.25 5.23 -15.32
C THR A 42 -4.55 4.18 -14.44
N LEU A 43 -5.25 3.61 -13.47
CA LEU A 43 -4.68 2.66 -12.53
C LEU A 43 -4.30 1.35 -13.22
N LYS A 44 -3.11 0.82 -12.89
CA LYS A 44 -2.63 -0.47 -13.39
C LYS A 44 -2.13 -1.33 -12.23
N SER A 45 -2.50 -2.60 -12.20
CA SER A 45 -2.09 -3.55 -11.17
C SER A 45 -0.57 -3.69 -11.04
N ALA A 46 0.17 -3.50 -12.14
CA ALA A 46 1.64 -3.48 -12.14
C ALA A 46 2.26 -2.35 -11.29
N GLU A 47 1.51 -1.28 -11.00
CA GLU A 47 1.96 -0.17 -10.17
C GLU A 47 1.65 -0.37 -8.69
N ILE A 48 0.83 -1.37 -8.37
CA ILE A 48 0.36 -1.68 -7.02
C ILE A 48 1.45 -2.42 -6.25
N SER A 49 1.65 -1.96 -5.02
CA SER A 49 2.65 -2.50 -4.11
C SER A 49 2.04 -2.71 -2.73
N LEU A 50 2.29 -3.88 -2.15
CA LEU A 50 1.98 -4.23 -0.77
C LEU A 50 3.31 -4.28 0.01
N PHE A 51 3.58 -3.26 0.81
CA PHE A 51 4.84 -3.10 1.55
C PHE A 51 6.10 -3.29 0.68
N GLY A 52 6.12 -2.66 -0.50
CA GLY A 52 7.26 -2.71 -1.44
C GLY A 52 7.24 -3.89 -2.42
N VAL A 53 6.32 -4.85 -2.24
CA VAL A 53 6.18 -6.04 -3.10
C VAL A 53 5.11 -5.80 -4.17
N LYS A 54 5.47 -6.03 -5.43
CA LYS A 54 4.65 -5.86 -6.63
C LYS A 54 4.40 -7.19 -7.33
N LEU A 55 3.41 -7.20 -8.21
CA LEU A 55 3.23 -8.29 -9.18
C LEU A 55 4.50 -8.45 -10.04
N GLY A 56 4.93 -9.69 -10.22
CA GLY A 56 6.14 -10.06 -10.95
C GLY A 56 7.43 -10.00 -10.13
N ASP A 57 7.41 -9.48 -8.89
CA ASP A 57 8.58 -9.52 -8.03
C ASP A 57 8.97 -10.97 -7.70
N PRO A 58 10.28 -11.29 -7.59
CA PRO A 58 10.73 -12.63 -7.25
C PRO A 58 10.37 -12.99 -5.81
N GLU A 59 10.18 -14.28 -5.54
CA GLU A 59 9.95 -14.83 -4.20
C GLU A 59 10.92 -14.30 -3.14
N ALA A 60 12.22 -14.22 -3.47
CA ALA A 60 13.24 -13.72 -2.55
C ALA A 60 12.96 -12.28 -2.07
N LYS A 61 12.42 -11.42 -2.95
CA LYS A 61 12.03 -10.06 -2.57
C LYS A 61 10.80 -10.07 -1.67
N ALA A 62 9.81 -10.89 -1.99
CA ALA A 62 8.60 -11.02 -1.17
C ALA A 62 8.94 -11.52 0.26
N LEU A 63 9.82 -12.52 0.39
CA LEU A 63 10.31 -13.00 1.68
C LEU A 63 11.11 -11.93 2.42
N GLY A 64 11.98 -11.20 1.71
CA GLY A 64 12.73 -10.08 2.27
C GLY A 64 11.81 -9.03 2.90
N SER A 65 10.91 -8.47 2.11
CA SER A 65 10.09 -7.32 2.51
C SER A 65 8.90 -7.68 3.40
N LEU A 66 8.31 -8.87 3.26
CA LEU A 66 7.12 -9.24 4.04
C LEU A 66 7.42 -10.10 5.25
N VAL A 67 8.47 -10.92 5.22
CA VAL A 67 8.77 -11.87 6.31
C VAL A 67 9.94 -11.39 7.15
N ASN A 68 11.04 -10.99 6.51
CA ASN A 68 12.27 -10.64 7.22
C ASN A 68 12.23 -9.22 7.77
N GLU A 69 11.61 -8.30 7.03
CA GLU A 69 11.36 -6.94 7.51
C GLU A 69 10.18 -6.90 8.49
N LYS A 70 10.40 -6.29 9.65
CA LYS A 70 9.37 -6.17 10.68
C LYS A 70 8.35 -5.11 10.30
N ILE A 71 7.16 -5.54 9.90
CA ILE A 71 6.01 -4.64 9.67
C ILE A 71 5.30 -4.36 11.01
N PRO A 72 5.24 -3.10 11.48
CA PRO A 72 4.65 -2.78 12.78
C PRO A 72 3.16 -3.16 12.88
N GLY A 73 2.81 -3.95 13.90
CA GLY A 73 1.43 -4.36 14.17
C GLY A 73 0.88 -5.43 13.22
N VAL A 74 1.73 -6.09 12.44
CA VAL A 74 1.33 -7.11 11.46
C VAL A 74 1.97 -8.45 11.82
N LYS A 75 1.16 -9.51 11.89
CA LYS A 75 1.62 -10.89 12.01
C LYS A 75 1.71 -11.44 10.59
N VAL A 76 2.82 -12.11 10.32
CA VAL A 76 3.09 -12.71 9.01
C VAL A 76 2.99 -14.21 9.18
N GLU A 77 2.25 -14.86 8.28
CA GLU A 77 2.08 -16.31 8.22
C GLU A 77 2.42 -16.78 6.81
N GLN A 78 3.05 -17.93 6.68
CA GLN A 78 3.37 -18.54 5.38
C GLN A 78 2.62 -19.87 5.28
N GLU A 79 1.86 -20.04 4.22
CA GLU A 79 1.05 -21.25 4.00
C GLU A 79 1.01 -21.60 2.51
N ALA A 80 1.49 -22.79 2.17
CA ALA A 80 1.66 -23.24 0.79
C ALA A 80 2.37 -22.17 -0.07
N SER A 81 1.68 -21.63 -1.08
CA SER A 81 2.20 -20.61 -2.00
C SER A 81 1.95 -19.17 -1.52
N PHE A 82 1.47 -18.96 -0.31
CA PHE A 82 1.05 -17.64 0.18
C PHE A 82 1.90 -17.12 1.33
N ILE A 83 2.10 -15.80 1.31
CA ILE A 83 2.54 -15.02 2.47
C ILE A 83 1.36 -14.14 2.91
N PHE A 84 0.82 -14.44 4.08
CA PHE A 84 -0.34 -13.80 4.67
C PHE A 84 0.03 -12.75 5.71
N LEU A 85 -0.70 -11.64 5.69
CA LEU A 85 -0.58 -10.53 6.63
C LEU A 85 -1.88 -10.42 7.43
N LEU A 86 -1.74 -10.40 8.75
CA LEU A 86 -2.83 -10.30 9.72
C LEU A 86 -2.60 -9.12 10.65
N ASP A 87 -3.66 -8.39 11.05
CA ASP A 87 -3.57 -7.41 12.15
C ASP A 87 -3.28 -8.15 13.47
N GLN A 88 -2.15 -7.83 14.12
CA GLN A 88 -1.76 -8.44 15.40
C GLN A 88 -2.79 -8.19 16.52
N ARG A 89 -3.54 -7.08 16.45
CA ARG A 89 -4.55 -6.74 17.47
C ARG A 89 -5.78 -7.63 17.37
N LYS A 90 -6.08 -8.13 16.17
CA LYS A 90 -7.24 -8.99 15.89
C LYS A 90 -6.94 -9.97 14.76
N PRO A 91 -6.12 -11.00 14.99
CA PRO A 91 -5.65 -11.91 13.93
C PRO A 91 -6.74 -12.93 13.55
N THR A 92 -7.81 -12.43 12.92
CA THR A 92 -9.00 -13.20 12.52
C THR A 92 -8.88 -13.73 11.09
N GLY A 93 -7.73 -14.30 10.76
CA GLY A 93 -7.38 -14.80 9.44
C GLY A 93 -6.70 -13.75 8.53
N PRO A 94 -6.28 -14.17 7.31
CA PRO A 94 -5.55 -13.31 6.37
C PRO A 94 -6.34 -12.06 5.98
N MET A 95 -5.68 -10.90 6.03
CA MET A 95 -6.28 -9.62 5.68
C MET A 95 -5.63 -8.97 4.47
N ALA A 96 -4.36 -9.28 4.23
CA ALA A 96 -3.66 -8.99 2.99
C ALA A 96 -2.63 -10.09 2.73
N GLY A 97 -2.03 -10.11 1.55
CA GLY A 97 -0.96 -11.02 1.26
C GLY A 97 -0.59 -11.09 -0.19
N VAL A 98 0.37 -11.94 -0.49
CA VAL A 98 0.80 -12.26 -1.85
C VAL A 98 0.75 -13.76 -2.07
N ARG A 99 0.50 -14.16 -3.32
CA ARG A 99 0.74 -15.52 -3.80
C ARG A 99 2.01 -15.54 -4.63
N ILE A 100 2.80 -16.59 -4.45
CA ILE A 100 4.00 -16.89 -5.21
C ILE A 100 3.70 -18.11 -6.08
N GLN A 101 3.81 -17.92 -7.40
CA GLN A 101 3.69 -18.99 -8.39
C GLN A 101 4.82 -18.85 -9.39
N ASP A 102 5.43 -19.98 -9.77
CA ASP A 102 6.58 -20.00 -10.70
C ASP A 102 7.73 -19.06 -10.27
N GLY A 103 7.98 -18.97 -8.95
CA GLY A 103 9.06 -18.18 -8.35
C GLY A 103 8.82 -16.66 -8.33
N LYS A 104 7.62 -16.20 -8.69
CA LYS A 104 7.26 -14.78 -8.73
C LYS A 104 5.91 -14.52 -8.07
N VAL A 105 5.70 -13.28 -7.66
CA VAL A 105 4.41 -12.82 -7.13
C VAL A 105 3.41 -12.70 -8.28
N ASP A 106 2.31 -13.44 -8.22
CA ASP A 106 1.29 -13.46 -9.27
C ASP A 106 -0.11 -13.06 -8.78
N LEU A 107 -0.25 -12.82 -7.48
CA LEU A 107 -1.44 -12.25 -6.86
C LEU A 107 -1.02 -11.36 -5.69
N ILE A 108 -1.65 -10.19 -5.59
CA ILE A 108 -1.71 -9.42 -4.35
C ILE A 108 -3.18 -9.35 -3.96
N PHE A 109 -3.51 -9.63 -2.71
CA PHE A 109 -4.88 -9.48 -2.21
C PHE A 109 -4.91 -8.67 -0.93
N ILE A 110 -6.04 -8.00 -0.71
CA ILE A 110 -6.30 -7.22 0.51
C ILE A 110 -7.79 -7.11 0.77
N ASN A 111 -8.19 -7.07 2.04
CA ASN A 111 -9.57 -6.84 2.43
C ASN A 111 -9.74 -5.67 3.40
N ASN A 112 -11.00 -5.28 3.59
CA ASN A 112 -11.41 -4.12 4.36
C ASN A 112 -10.93 -4.13 5.81
N ARG A 113 -10.68 -5.30 6.40
CA ARG A 113 -10.11 -5.41 7.76
C ARG A 113 -8.67 -4.88 7.84
N PHE A 114 -7.99 -4.78 6.71
CA PHE A 114 -6.66 -4.17 6.59
C PHE A 114 -6.68 -2.74 6.05
N SER A 115 -7.85 -2.14 5.80
CA SER A 115 -7.98 -0.83 5.14
C SER A 115 -7.19 0.29 5.83
N TYR A 116 -7.03 0.22 7.16
CA TYR A 116 -6.28 1.19 7.95
C TYR A 116 -4.75 1.20 7.65
N LYS A 117 -4.23 0.15 7.03
CA LYS A 117 -2.84 0.05 6.52
C LYS A 117 -2.71 0.48 5.06
N THR A 118 -3.80 0.87 4.42
CA THR A 118 -3.84 1.24 3.01
C THR A 118 -3.92 2.74 2.82
N ARG A 119 -3.56 3.20 1.62
CA ARG A 119 -3.66 4.60 1.20
C ARG A 119 -4.28 4.71 -0.18
N GLY A 120 -4.58 5.93 -0.57
CA GLY A 120 -5.09 6.26 -1.90
C GLY A 120 -6.47 5.68 -2.18
N ILE A 121 -6.76 5.43 -3.46
CA ILE A 121 -8.12 5.09 -3.92
C ILE A 121 -8.61 3.77 -3.31
N PHE A 122 -7.74 2.79 -3.15
CA PHE A 122 -8.12 1.49 -2.60
C PHE A 122 -8.46 1.54 -1.12
N ARG A 123 -7.96 2.52 -0.36
CA ARG A 123 -8.47 2.77 0.99
C ARG A 123 -9.96 3.10 0.96
N ASN A 124 -10.38 3.92 0.00
CA ASN A 124 -11.78 4.33 -0.11
C ASN A 124 -12.64 3.16 -0.60
N VAL A 125 -12.16 2.41 -1.61
CA VAL A 125 -12.84 1.21 -2.12
C VAL A 125 -13.05 0.17 -1.01
N LEU A 126 -12.02 -0.09 -0.20
CA LEU A 126 -12.10 -1.02 0.93
C LEU A 126 -13.06 -0.56 2.04
N ASN A 127 -13.48 0.70 2.05
CA ASN A 127 -14.45 1.24 3.01
C ASN A 127 -15.83 1.53 2.36
N CYS A 128 -16.08 1.07 1.14
CA CYS A 128 -17.39 1.20 0.50
C CYS A 128 -18.46 0.37 1.22
N GLU A 129 -19.68 0.89 1.25
CA GLU A 129 -20.86 0.22 1.85
C GLU A 129 -21.76 -0.45 0.81
N SER A 130 -21.43 -0.29 -0.47
CA SER A 130 -22.18 -0.86 -1.59
C SER A 130 -21.33 -0.99 -2.85
N PRO A 131 -21.70 -1.88 -3.80
CA PRO A 131 -21.13 -1.93 -5.15
C PRO A 131 -21.23 -0.58 -5.89
N ASP A 132 -22.31 0.17 -5.68
CA ASP A 132 -22.50 1.48 -6.30
C ASP A 132 -21.48 2.52 -5.81
N ASP A 133 -21.07 2.47 -4.54
CA ASP A 133 -19.99 3.33 -4.05
C ASP A 133 -18.65 2.99 -4.68
N VAL A 134 -18.40 1.70 -4.96
CA VAL A 134 -17.22 1.28 -5.73
C VAL A 134 -17.26 1.86 -7.14
N ARG A 135 -18.41 1.81 -7.82
CA ARG A 135 -18.58 2.37 -9.18
C ARG A 135 -18.43 3.90 -9.21
N LYS A 136 -18.86 4.61 -8.16
CA LYS A 136 -18.61 6.06 -8.03
C LYS A 136 -17.11 6.37 -7.93
N LEU A 137 -16.34 5.51 -7.27
CA LEU A 137 -14.90 5.69 -7.11
C LEU A 137 -14.11 5.23 -8.33
N LEU A 138 -14.45 4.11 -8.95
CA LEU A 138 -13.63 3.46 -9.97
C LEU A 138 -14.19 3.58 -11.40
N GLY A 139 -15.44 4.03 -11.53
CA GLY A 139 -16.20 3.92 -12.77
C GLY A 139 -16.83 2.53 -12.93
N GLN A 140 -17.49 2.32 -14.06
CA GLN A 140 -18.10 1.03 -14.39
C GLN A 140 -17.03 -0.03 -14.66
N GLU A 141 -17.21 -1.21 -14.07
CA GLU A 141 -16.44 -2.42 -14.31
C GLU A 141 -16.57 -2.93 -15.76
N ASP A 142 -15.58 -3.69 -16.23
CA ASP A 142 -15.62 -4.33 -17.56
C ASP A 142 -16.66 -5.46 -17.61
N TYR A 143 -16.73 -6.23 -16.53
CA TYR A 143 -17.79 -7.21 -16.29
C TYR A 143 -18.09 -7.29 -14.78
N GLY A 144 -19.33 -7.61 -14.45
CA GLY A 144 -19.74 -7.82 -13.08
C GLY A 144 -20.85 -8.87 -12.95
N ASP A 145 -20.91 -9.50 -11.78
CA ASP A 145 -21.99 -10.37 -11.36
C ASP A 145 -22.44 -9.93 -9.97
N GLU A 146 -23.71 -9.56 -9.84
CA GLU A 146 -24.29 -9.06 -8.61
C GLU A 146 -25.51 -9.90 -8.25
N ASN A 147 -25.50 -10.46 -7.05
CA ASN A 147 -26.54 -11.34 -6.54
C ASN A 147 -26.73 -11.13 -5.03
N VAL A 148 -27.63 -11.91 -4.43
CA VAL A 148 -27.97 -11.80 -3.00
C VAL A 148 -26.76 -11.99 -2.07
N MET A 149 -25.74 -12.76 -2.51
CA MET A 149 -24.55 -13.05 -1.71
C MET A 149 -23.47 -11.98 -1.83
N GLY A 150 -23.57 -11.08 -2.81
CA GLY A 150 -22.57 -10.06 -3.06
C GLY A 150 -22.42 -9.66 -4.52
N ALA A 151 -21.33 -8.95 -4.81
CA ALA A 151 -20.97 -8.54 -6.15
C ALA A 151 -19.51 -8.86 -6.47
N ILE A 152 -19.26 -9.27 -7.70
CA ILE A 152 -17.93 -9.30 -8.32
C ILE A 152 -17.89 -8.17 -9.32
N LEU A 153 -16.92 -7.26 -9.19
CA LEU A 153 -16.72 -6.12 -10.09
C LEU A 153 -15.31 -6.23 -10.68
N ALA A 154 -15.20 -6.55 -11.96
CA ALA A 154 -13.92 -6.82 -12.58
C ALA A 154 -13.45 -5.69 -13.49
N TYR A 155 -12.24 -5.22 -13.21
CA TYR A 155 -11.56 -4.13 -13.89
C TYR A 155 -10.36 -4.73 -14.64
N ASP A 156 -10.63 -5.63 -15.59
CA ASP A 156 -9.62 -6.41 -16.33
C ASP A 156 -8.61 -5.52 -17.03
N LYS A 157 -9.05 -4.38 -17.58
CA LYS A 157 -8.15 -3.40 -18.21
C LYS A 157 -7.15 -2.80 -17.23
N GLN A 158 -7.47 -2.78 -15.95
CA GLN A 158 -6.63 -2.29 -14.87
C GLN A 158 -5.95 -3.42 -14.09
N GLY A 159 -6.38 -4.67 -14.26
CA GLY A 159 -5.76 -5.87 -13.70
C GLY A 159 -6.16 -6.16 -12.25
N PHE A 160 -7.38 -5.79 -11.87
CA PHE A 160 -7.88 -6.11 -10.53
C PHE A 160 -9.38 -6.41 -10.50
N VAL A 161 -9.80 -7.12 -9.46
CA VAL A 161 -11.20 -7.48 -9.19
C VAL A 161 -11.57 -7.04 -7.78
N ILE A 162 -12.79 -6.54 -7.62
CA ILE A 162 -13.39 -6.22 -6.33
C ILE A 162 -14.45 -7.30 -6.03
N ASN A 163 -14.26 -8.02 -4.93
CA ASN A 163 -15.23 -8.96 -4.40
C ASN A 163 -15.93 -8.32 -3.19
N TYR A 164 -17.18 -7.93 -3.37
CA TYR A 164 -18.04 -7.34 -2.34
C TYR A 164 -18.96 -8.41 -1.77
N LEU A 165 -18.69 -8.89 -0.55
CA LEU A 165 -19.40 -10.00 0.09
C LEU A 165 -20.10 -9.49 1.36
N GLY A 166 -21.26 -8.86 1.18
CA GLY A 166 -22.06 -8.29 2.26
C GLY A 166 -21.38 -7.10 2.96
N LYS A 167 -20.55 -7.36 3.97
CA LYS A 167 -19.76 -6.33 4.68
C LYS A 167 -18.27 -6.43 4.40
N ASP A 168 -17.81 -7.51 3.76
CA ASP A 168 -16.42 -7.72 3.47
C ASP A 168 -16.12 -7.28 2.04
N VAL A 169 -15.16 -6.37 1.89
CA VAL A 169 -14.67 -5.92 0.58
C VAL A 169 -13.27 -6.46 0.40
N ASN A 170 -13.05 -7.24 -0.66
CA ASN A 170 -11.75 -7.76 -1.03
C ASN A 170 -11.34 -7.17 -2.38
N VAL A 171 -10.06 -6.86 -2.52
CA VAL A 171 -9.44 -6.42 -3.76
C VAL A 171 -8.33 -7.41 -4.10
N GLU A 172 -8.37 -7.92 -5.32
CA GLU A 172 -7.39 -8.85 -5.85
C GLU A 172 -6.74 -8.26 -7.09
N PHE A 173 -5.41 -8.16 -7.07
CA PHE A 173 -4.60 -7.67 -8.18
C PHE A 173 -3.89 -8.85 -8.82
N ALA A 174 -4.04 -8.99 -10.14
CA ALA A 174 -3.39 -10.02 -10.94
C ALA A 174 -2.68 -9.41 -12.15
N PRO A 175 -1.73 -10.13 -12.78
CA PRO A 175 -1.15 -9.72 -14.04
C PRO A 175 -2.24 -9.43 -15.08
N LEU A 176 -2.05 -8.36 -15.86
CA LEU A 176 -2.91 -8.08 -17.01
C LEU A 176 -2.85 -9.27 -17.98
N ARG A 177 -4.02 -9.70 -18.45
CA ARG A 177 -4.15 -10.73 -19.49
C ARG A 177 -3.89 -10.17 -20.88
#